data_AF-A0A8R7VA32-F1
#
_entry.id   AF-A0A8R7VA32-F1
#
_cell.length_a   1.000
_cell.length_b   1.000
_cell.length_c   1.000
_cell.angle_alpha   90.00
_cell.angle_beta   90.00
_cell.angle_gamma   90.00
#
_symmetry.space_group_name_H-M   'P 1'
#
loop_
_entity.id
_entity.type
_entity.pdbx_description
1 polymer ?
#
loop_
_entity_poly.entity_id
_entity_poly.type
_entity_poly.pdbx_seq_one_letter_code
_entity_poly.pdbx_strand_id
1 'polypeptide(L)'
;MTLISWHKGHWLAIFWNVVVNSLEDISCILLRDLSLPYAEVSYKGEVCVGKAKGSGGLLSYSTCAEQLLYEVGDPANYITPDLVVDFSDVQFHQISQDKVHCKGAKPSDLRRPEKLLQLFPTPNGWKGWGEISYGGQECLRRAQAAEYLVRSWMNERYPGIEEKIIAYVMGYDSVKANGGDNDSRHSSKEVIDVRLRMDGLFEQEEHADGFVEEFIALYTNGPAGGGGISTGRKNELTLQKLLIDRENIFWQANAKNSAIPGSLSTNGKKKNRYTGSFAAGIQQRLNTKLDEPAPPVSAPAPSGSEIALYRVAHSRAGDKGNDLNLSIIPHFPDDIGRLRTVITPEWVKGSLSPLLDHSSFSDDRAIEHRNNLLERVAVEIYDVLGISSLNIVVRNILDGGVNCSRRVDRHGKTLSDLILCRKVILPP
;
A
#
# COMPACT_ATOMS: atom_id res chain seq x y z
N MET A 1 9.31 -3.86 -13.30
CA MET A 1 9.47 -3.03 -14.52
C MET A 1 9.43 -3.96 -15.72
N THR A 2 8.53 -3.75 -16.68
CA THR A 2 8.49 -4.54 -17.91
C THR A 2 9.05 -3.66 -19.03
N LEU A 3 10.25 -3.99 -19.53
CA LEU A 3 10.81 -3.38 -20.74
C LEU A 3 10.08 -3.97 -21.95
N ILE A 4 9.45 -3.11 -22.76
CA ILE A 4 8.46 -3.59 -23.74
C ILE A 4 8.98 -3.47 -25.17
N SER A 5 9.81 -2.49 -25.49
CA SER A 5 10.28 -2.31 -26.87
C SER A 5 11.45 -1.32 -26.99
N TRP A 6 12.31 -1.56 -27.98
CA TRP A 6 13.25 -0.58 -28.51
C TRP A 6 12.66 0.03 -29.79
N HIS A 7 12.40 1.33 -29.80
CA HIS A 7 11.82 2.00 -30.96
C HIS A 7 12.53 3.33 -31.21
N LYS A 8 13.09 3.50 -32.41
CA LYS A 8 13.79 4.72 -32.87
C LYS A 8 14.89 5.23 -31.89
N GLY A 9 15.65 4.33 -31.27
CA GLY A 9 16.74 4.71 -30.36
C GLY A 9 16.30 5.03 -28.92
N HIS A 10 15.04 4.75 -28.57
CA HIS A 10 14.52 4.89 -27.21
C HIS A 10 14.09 3.53 -26.63
N TRP A 11 14.32 3.35 -25.34
CA TRP A 11 13.73 2.26 -24.55
C TRP A 11 12.42 2.72 -23.93
N LEU A 12 11.40 1.85 -24.00
CA LEU A 12 10.10 2.05 -23.37
C LEU A 12 9.91 1.05 -22.22
N ALA A 13 9.62 1.59 -21.03
CA ALA A 13 9.22 0.81 -19.86
C ALA A 13 7.85 1.28 -19.37
N ILE A 14 6.94 0.34 -19.10
CA ILE A 14 5.62 0.66 -18.52
C ILE A 14 5.68 0.48 -17.00
N PHE A 15 5.02 1.41 -16.29
CA PHE A 15 4.90 1.42 -14.84
C PHE A 15 3.44 1.22 -14.41
N TRP A 16 3.25 0.77 -13.17
CA TRP A 16 1.93 0.65 -12.56
C TRP A 16 1.32 2.03 -12.31
N ASN A 17 -0.01 2.08 -12.24
CA ASN A 17 -0.81 3.30 -12.14
C ASN A 17 -0.22 4.32 -11.15
N VAL A 18 0.20 5.46 -11.70
CA VAL A 18 0.60 6.67 -10.98
C VAL A 18 -0.63 7.55 -10.97
N VAL A 19 -1.58 7.21 -10.10
CA VAL A 19 -2.88 7.88 -10.13
C VAL A 19 -3.29 8.12 -8.68
N VAL A 20 -3.27 9.41 -8.32
CA VAL A 20 -3.89 10.04 -7.16
C VAL A 20 -2.99 10.17 -5.91
N ASN A 21 -2.57 11.41 -5.56
CA ASN A 21 -2.07 11.74 -4.22
C ASN A 21 -3.23 11.93 -3.24
N SER A 22 -4.36 12.45 -3.73
CA SER A 22 -5.65 12.57 -3.03
C SER A 22 -6.82 12.59 -4.01
N LEU A 23 -7.99 12.07 -3.64
CA LEU A 23 -9.22 12.21 -4.46
C LEU A 23 -9.63 13.68 -4.67
N GLU A 24 -9.02 14.61 -3.95
CA GLU A 24 -9.15 16.05 -4.16
C GLU A 24 -8.39 16.54 -5.40
N ASP A 25 -7.54 15.71 -6.03
CA ASP A 25 -6.72 16.12 -7.18
C ASP A 25 -7.29 15.69 -8.54
N ILE A 26 -8.27 14.77 -8.56
CA ILE A 26 -8.84 14.26 -9.81
C ILE A 26 -10.32 13.88 -9.67
N SER A 27 -11.15 14.37 -10.60
CA SER A 27 -12.57 13.97 -10.66
C SER A 27 -12.70 12.46 -10.92
N CYS A 28 -13.67 11.83 -10.24
CA CYS A 28 -14.01 10.42 -10.41
C CYS A 28 -14.28 10.02 -11.86
N ILE A 29 -14.76 10.94 -12.70
CA ILE A 29 -15.02 10.67 -14.13
C ILE A 29 -13.72 10.34 -14.87
N LEU A 30 -12.62 11.00 -14.53
CA LEU A 30 -11.32 10.81 -15.16
C LEU A 30 -10.64 9.50 -14.75
N LEU A 31 -11.09 8.85 -13.67
CA LEU A 31 -10.60 7.52 -13.26
C LEU A 31 -11.06 6.40 -14.20
N ARG A 32 -12.02 6.65 -15.09
CA ARG A 32 -12.55 5.65 -16.03
C ARG A 32 -11.60 5.32 -17.18
N ASP A 33 -10.69 6.22 -17.50
CA ASP A 33 -9.81 6.11 -18.67
C ASP A 33 -8.35 6.42 -18.29
N LEU A 34 -7.85 5.70 -17.28
CA LEU A 34 -6.48 5.85 -16.81
C LEU A 34 -5.49 5.24 -17.80
N SER A 35 -4.51 6.04 -18.22
CA SER A 35 -3.36 5.51 -18.95
C SER A 35 -2.37 4.82 -18.03
N LEU A 36 -1.69 3.82 -18.57
CA LEU A 36 -0.45 3.29 -18.00
C LEU A 36 0.71 4.23 -18.35
N PRO A 37 1.38 4.87 -17.37
CA PRO A 37 2.55 5.69 -17.64
C PRO A 37 3.71 4.86 -18.18
N TYR A 38 4.56 5.50 -18.96
CA TYR A 38 5.77 4.89 -19.51
C TYR A 38 6.98 5.83 -19.35
N ALA A 39 8.18 5.27 -19.29
CA ALA A 39 9.41 6.04 -19.42
C ALA A 39 10.00 5.85 -20.81
N GLU A 40 10.30 6.97 -21.47
CA GLU A 40 11.16 7.03 -22.64
C GLU A 40 12.59 7.29 -22.15
N VAL A 41 13.50 6.35 -22.43
CA VAL A 41 14.93 6.51 -22.12
C VAL A 41 15.67 6.70 -23.45
N SER A 42 16.30 7.86 -23.64
CA SER A 42 17.10 8.14 -24.83
C SER A 42 18.42 7.37 -24.82
N TYR A 43 19.07 7.24 -25.97
CA TYR A 43 20.41 6.64 -26.05
C TYR A 43 21.47 7.38 -25.21
N LYS A 44 21.24 8.65 -24.87
CA LYS A 44 22.10 9.45 -24.00
C LYS A 44 21.79 9.25 -22.51
N GLY A 45 20.76 8.45 -22.18
CA GLY A 45 20.29 8.23 -20.82
C GLY A 45 19.32 9.29 -20.30
N GLU A 46 18.81 10.18 -21.15
CA GLU A 46 17.77 11.13 -20.74
C GLU A 46 16.45 10.39 -20.53
N VAL A 47 15.76 10.66 -19.42
CA VAL A 47 14.54 9.95 -19.04
C VAL A 47 13.36 10.92 -19.04
N CYS A 48 12.33 10.60 -19.82
CA CYS A 48 11.04 11.28 -19.76
C CYS A 48 9.96 10.29 -19.36
N VAL A 49 9.23 10.58 -18.29
CA VAL A 49 7.99 9.88 -17.95
C VAL A 49 6.86 10.50 -18.76
N GLY A 50 6.05 9.68 -19.41
CA GLY A 50 4.93 10.11 -20.24
C GLY A 50 3.67 9.32 -19.95
N LYS A 51 2.53 9.91 -20.31
CA LYS A 51 1.25 9.22 -20.35
C LYS A 51 0.58 9.39 -21.72
N ALA A 52 -0.48 8.62 -21.98
CA ALA A 52 -1.18 8.72 -23.26
C ALA A 52 -1.90 10.08 -23.35
N LYS A 53 -1.71 10.80 -24.47
CA LYS A 53 -2.35 12.11 -24.65
C LYS A 53 -3.87 11.97 -24.63
N GLY A 54 -4.53 12.77 -23.82
CA GLY A 54 -6.00 12.79 -23.70
C GLY A 54 -6.59 11.68 -22.83
N SER A 55 -5.77 10.79 -22.26
CA SER A 55 -6.24 9.88 -21.21
C SER A 55 -6.42 10.62 -19.89
N GLY A 56 -7.22 10.02 -19.00
CA GLY A 56 -7.29 10.39 -17.60
C GLY A 56 -6.00 10.11 -16.83
N GLY A 57 -6.04 10.38 -15.54
CA GLY A 57 -4.91 10.30 -14.62
C GLY A 57 -4.06 11.57 -14.57
N LEU A 58 -3.31 11.73 -13.47
CA LEU A 58 -2.45 12.88 -13.21
C LEU A 58 -0.98 12.48 -13.31
N LEU A 59 -0.25 13.09 -14.25
CA LEU A 59 1.20 12.97 -14.34
C LEU A 59 1.85 14.29 -13.93
N SER A 60 2.37 14.33 -12.70
CA SER A 60 2.97 15.53 -12.12
C SER A 60 4.31 15.20 -11.44
N TYR A 61 4.99 16.25 -10.97
CA TYR A 61 6.12 16.12 -10.04
C TYR A 61 5.79 15.18 -8.87
N SER A 62 4.68 15.42 -8.17
CA SER A 62 4.29 14.69 -6.96
C SER A 62 4.06 13.22 -7.23
N THR A 63 3.32 12.91 -8.31
CA THR A 63 2.99 11.52 -8.63
C THR A 63 4.23 10.75 -9.13
N CYS A 64 5.17 11.43 -9.79
CA CYS A 64 6.49 10.86 -10.11
C CYS A 64 7.38 10.66 -8.87
N ALA A 65 7.36 11.60 -7.92
CA ALA A 65 8.12 11.54 -6.68
C ALA A 65 7.68 10.38 -5.77
N GLU A 66 6.36 10.14 -5.66
CA GLU A 66 5.83 8.96 -4.98
C GLU A 66 6.28 7.66 -5.65
N GLN A 67 6.23 7.61 -6.98
CA GLN A 67 6.63 6.44 -7.73
C GLN A 67 8.13 6.18 -7.66
N LEU A 68 8.95 7.23 -7.52
CA LEU A 68 10.40 7.12 -7.33
C LEU A 68 10.72 6.38 -6.03
N LEU A 69 10.03 6.71 -4.94
CA LEU A 69 10.32 6.18 -3.61
C LEU A 69 9.62 4.86 -3.28
N TYR A 70 8.64 4.45 -4.08
CA TYR A 70 7.93 3.18 -3.90
C TYR A 70 8.90 1.98 -3.83
N GLU A 71 8.87 1.26 -2.70
CA GLU A 71 9.73 0.09 -2.43
C GLU A 71 11.24 0.39 -2.45
N VAL A 72 11.62 1.66 -2.24
CA VAL A 72 13.02 2.08 -2.09
C VAL A 72 13.42 2.01 -0.62
N GLY A 73 14.51 1.28 -0.36
CA GLY A 73 15.15 1.23 0.96
C GLY A 73 15.97 2.49 1.22
N ASP A 74 17.30 2.36 1.15
CA ASP A 74 18.20 3.51 1.13
C ASP A 74 18.20 4.12 -0.28
N PRO A 75 17.72 5.38 -0.48
CA PRO A 75 17.74 6.04 -1.78
C PRO A 75 19.14 6.30 -2.32
N ALA A 76 20.15 6.46 -1.47
CA ALA A 76 21.55 6.67 -1.89
C ALA A 76 22.24 5.35 -2.28
N ASN A 77 21.70 4.22 -1.83
CA ASN A 77 22.30 2.90 -2.01
C ASN A 77 21.27 1.86 -2.48
N TYR A 78 20.48 2.18 -3.52
CA TYR A 78 19.51 1.25 -4.06
C TYR A 78 20.18 0.15 -4.88
N ILE A 79 20.33 -1.03 -4.28
CA ILE A 79 21.02 -2.17 -4.90
C ILE A 79 20.16 -2.81 -6.00
N THR A 80 20.70 -2.86 -7.21
CA THR A 80 20.15 -3.62 -8.35
C THR A 80 21.12 -4.73 -8.76
N PRO A 81 20.72 -5.70 -9.61
CA PRO A 81 21.62 -6.75 -10.07
C PRO A 81 22.85 -6.27 -10.82
N ASP A 82 22.87 -5.06 -11.38
CA ASP A 82 23.97 -4.59 -12.23
C ASP A 82 24.74 -3.41 -11.66
N LEU A 83 24.12 -2.58 -10.82
CA LEU A 83 24.76 -1.46 -10.15
C LEU A 83 24.00 -1.02 -8.90
N VAL A 84 24.64 -0.22 -8.06
CA VAL A 84 23.96 0.45 -6.94
C VAL A 84 23.61 1.86 -7.38
N VAL A 85 22.33 2.22 -7.29
CA VAL A 85 21.79 3.49 -7.79
C VAL A 85 21.63 4.47 -6.63
N ASP A 86 22.06 5.71 -6.84
CA ASP A 86 21.78 6.86 -6.00
C ASP A 86 20.62 7.67 -6.62
N PHE A 87 19.52 7.77 -5.89
CA PHE A 87 18.33 8.55 -6.21
C PHE A 87 18.21 9.86 -5.41
N SER A 88 19.16 10.16 -4.51
CA SER A 88 19.06 11.27 -3.54
C SER A 88 18.88 12.64 -4.19
N ASP A 89 19.48 12.82 -5.38
CA ASP A 89 19.44 14.07 -6.15
C ASP A 89 18.50 14.01 -7.36
N VAL A 90 17.60 13.00 -7.45
CA VAL A 90 16.65 12.90 -8.57
C VAL A 90 15.66 14.05 -8.53
N GLN A 91 15.46 14.71 -9.67
CA GLN A 91 14.55 15.84 -9.84
C GLN A 91 13.58 15.59 -11.00
N PHE A 92 12.34 16.02 -10.81
CA PHE A 92 11.30 15.99 -11.84
C PHE A 92 10.97 17.40 -12.34
N HIS A 93 10.91 17.59 -13.65
CA HIS A 93 10.54 18.86 -14.28
C HIS A 93 9.35 18.64 -15.21
N GLN A 94 8.25 19.34 -14.97
CA GLN A 94 7.07 19.24 -15.83
C GLN A 94 7.38 19.81 -17.22
N ILE A 95 7.18 19.01 -18.28
CA ILE A 95 7.29 19.48 -19.68
C ILE A 95 5.91 19.85 -20.22
N SER A 96 4.92 18.99 -19.98
CA SER A 96 3.52 19.18 -20.39
C SER A 96 2.61 18.36 -19.47
N GLN A 97 1.29 18.49 -19.59
CA GLN A 97 0.34 17.68 -18.80
C GLN A 97 0.53 16.16 -18.94
N ASP A 98 1.13 15.72 -20.05
CA ASP A 98 1.34 14.30 -20.35
C ASP A 98 2.82 13.88 -20.30
N LYS A 99 3.74 14.76 -19.87
CA LYS A 99 5.18 14.48 -19.90
C LYS A 99 5.97 15.20 -18.81
N VAL A 100 6.83 14.45 -18.12
CA VAL A 100 7.73 14.92 -17.05
C VAL A 100 9.15 14.44 -17.35
N HIS A 101 10.11 15.35 -17.28
CA HIS A 101 11.53 15.03 -17.41
C HIS A 101 12.11 14.61 -16.05
N CYS A 102 12.86 13.52 -16.02
CA CYS A 102 13.55 13.00 -14.85
C CYS A 102 15.07 13.09 -15.05
N LYS A 103 15.80 13.64 -14.08
CA LYS A 103 17.26 13.76 -14.09
C LYS A 103 17.82 13.55 -12.68
N GLY A 104 19.12 13.28 -12.55
CA GLY A 104 19.83 13.27 -11.25
C GLY A 104 20.13 11.88 -10.68
N ALA A 105 19.51 10.81 -11.19
CA ALA A 105 19.91 9.45 -10.84
C ALA A 105 21.34 9.18 -11.35
N LYS A 106 22.17 8.59 -10.49
CA LYS A 106 23.58 8.30 -10.79
C LYS A 106 24.00 6.98 -10.12
N PRO A 107 25.05 6.30 -10.61
CA PRO A 107 25.61 5.18 -9.86
C PRO A 107 26.21 5.70 -8.54
N SER A 108 25.87 5.07 -7.42
CA SER A 108 26.56 5.33 -6.15
C SER A 108 27.92 4.63 -6.12
N ASP A 109 27.98 3.43 -6.71
CA ASP A 109 29.19 2.66 -7.00
C ASP A 109 29.11 2.14 -8.44
N LEU A 110 30.21 2.28 -9.19
CA LEU A 110 30.33 1.74 -10.54
C LEU A 110 30.59 0.23 -10.55
N ARG A 111 30.97 -0.35 -9.40
CA ARG A 111 31.16 -1.79 -9.26
C ARG A 111 29.81 -2.50 -9.23
N ARG A 112 29.75 -3.61 -9.95
CA ARG A 112 28.59 -4.50 -9.88
C ARG A 112 28.59 -5.20 -8.52
N PRO A 113 27.41 -5.43 -7.91
CA PRO A 113 27.33 -6.24 -6.70
C PRO A 113 27.92 -7.63 -6.93
N GLU A 114 28.76 -8.09 -6.00
CA GLU A 114 29.38 -9.43 -6.05
C GLU A 114 28.36 -10.54 -5.86
N LYS A 115 27.31 -10.26 -5.08
CA LYS A 115 26.22 -11.19 -4.79
C LYS A 115 24.91 -10.75 -5.43
N LEU A 116 24.09 -11.74 -5.79
CA LEU A 116 22.75 -11.57 -6.31
C LEU A 116 21.71 -12.07 -5.30
N LEU A 117 20.55 -11.43 -5.29
CA LEU A 117 19.42 -11.86 -4.46
C LEU A 117 18.77 -13.09 -5.08
N GLN A 118 18.75 -14.18 -4.33
CA GLN A 118 17.95 -15.37 -4.61
C GLN A 118 16.77 -15.43 -3.64
N LEU A 119 15.58 -15.70 -4.17
CA LEU A 119 14.39 -15.95 -3.38
C LEU A 119 14.07 -17.44 -3.46
N PHE A 120 14.00 -18.12 -2.31
CA PHE A 120 13.65 -19.53 -2.23
C PHE A 120 12.33 -19.73 -1.47
N PRO A 121 11.33 -20.40 -2.06
CA PRO A 121 10.07 -20.68 -1.38
C PRO A 121 10.25 -21.75 -0.30
N THR A 122 9.88 -21.43 0.93
CA THR A 122 9.87 -22.35 2.06
C THR A 122 8.48 -22.48 2.66
N PRO A 123 8.06 -23.68 3.09
CA PRO A 123 6.85 -23.86 3.90
C PRO A 123 6.88 -22.96 5.13
N ASN A 124 5.75 -22.31 5.43
CA ASN A 124 5.61 -21.39 6.55
C ASN A 124 4.28 -21.60 7.28
N GLY A 125 3.94 -22.86 7.52
CA GLY A 125 2.78 -23.26 8.28
C GLY A 125 1.45 -23.04 7.55
N TRP A 126 0.40 -22.86 8.34
CA TRP A 126 -0.99 -22.85 7.91
C TRP A 126 -1.69 -21.60 8.39
N LYS A 127 -2.24 -20.84 7.44
CA LYS A 127 -3.10 -19.70 7.74
C LYS A 127 -4.53 -20.18 7.89
N GLY A 128 -5.18 -19.79 8.99
CA GLY A 128 -6.62 -19.93 9.21
C GLY A 128 -7.25 -18.56 9.36
N TRP A 129 -8.48 -18.39 8.89
CA TRP A 129 -9.23 -17.16 9.11
C TRP A 129 -10.71 -17.41 9.35
N GLY A 130 -11.34 -16.46 10.05
CA GLY A 130 -12.78 -16.41 10.25
C GLY A 130 -13.30 -14.98 10.29
N GLU A 131 -14.51 -14.80 9.79
CA GLU A 131 -15.24 -13.54 9.78
C GLU A 131 -16.68 -13.73 10.21
N ILE A 132 -17.24 -12.82 11.01
CA ILE A 132 -18.66 -12.80 11.38
C ILE A 132 -19.16 -11.36 11.51
N SER A 133 -20.40 -11.10 11.07
CA SER A 133 -21.02 -9.77 11.13
C SER A 133 -21.98 -9.63 12.31
N TYR A 134 -22.01 -8.43 12.88
CA TYR A 134 -22.98 -7.99 13.90
C TYR A 134 -23.58 -6.64 13.47
N GLY A 135 -24.90 -6.56 13.40
CA GLY A 135 -25.62 -5.33 13.05
C GLY A 135 -26.41 -4.74 14.21
N GLY A 136 -26.61 -3.43 14.20
CA GLY A 136 -27.43 -2.69 15.16
C GLY A 136 -26.68 -2.29 16.44
N GLN A 137 -27.45 -1.99 17.48
CA GLN A 137 -26.93 -1.56 18.78
C GLN A 137 -25.96 -2.59 19.37
N GLU A 138 -24.93 -2.10 20.08
CA GLU A 138 -23.91 -2.92 20.73
C GLU A 138 -23.20 -3.92 19.79
N CYS A 139 -23.19 -3.68 18.48
CA CYS A 139 -22.55 -4.56 17.50
C CYS A 139 -21.04 -4.73 17.78
N LEU A 140 -20.35 -3.66 18.17
CA LEU A 140 -18.94 -3.70 18.56
C LEU A 140 -18.69 -4.59 19.79
N ARG A 141 -19.51 -4.46 20.84
CA ARG A 141 -19.37 -5.30 22.04
C ARG A 141 -19.64 -6.77 21.75
N ARG A 142 -20.58 -7.07 20.85
CA ARG A 142 -20.81 -8.44 20.38
C ARG A 142 -19.63 -8.98 19.57
N ALA A 143 -19.02 -8.18 18.71
CA ALA A 143 -17.78 -8.55 18.03
C ALA A 143 -16.64 -8.85 19.03
N GLN A 144 -16.45 -8.00 20.04
CA GLN A 144 -15.44 -8.21 21.09
C GLN A 144 -15.74 -9.47 21.92
N ALA A 145 -17.00 -9.73 22.26
CA ALA A 145 -17.39 -10.96 22.96
C ALA A 145 -17.12 -12.21 22.12
N ALA A 146 -17.35 -12.15 20.80
CA ALA A 146 -17.03 -13.24 19.88
C ALA A 146 -15.51 -13.47 19.77
N GLU A 147 -14.72 -12.39 19.70
CA GLU A 147 -13.25 -12.47 19.74
C GLU A 147 -12.78 -13.19 21.02
N TYR A 148 -13.31 -12.78 22.19
CA TYR A 148 -12.98 -13.39 23.47
C TYR A 148 -13.28 -14.88 23.51
N LEU A 149 -14.45 -15.30 23.02
CA LEU A 149 -14.87 -16.71 23.01
C LEU A 149 -13.95 -17.56 22.13
N VAL A 150 -13.70 -17.13 20.88
CA VAL A 150 -12.82 -17.88 19.98
C VAL A 150 -11.41 -17.99 20.54
N ARG A 151 -10.86 -16.90 21.11
CA ARG A 151 -9.56 -16.94 21.78
C ARG A 151 -9.54 -17.93 22.95
N SER A 152 -10.58 -17.89 23.79
CA SER A 152 -10.70 -18.77 24.96
C SER A 152 -10.77 -20.24 24.57
N TRP A 153 -11.62 -20.60 23.60
CA TRP A 153 -11.74 -21.98 23.11
C TRP A 153 -10.45 -22.47 22.45
N MET A 154 -9.80 -21.60 21.66
CA MET A 154 -8.51 -21.92 21.05
C MET A 154 -7.41 -22.16 22.09
N ASN A 155 -7.35 -21.35 23.15
CA ASN A 155 -6.36 -21.52 24.20
C ASN A 155 -6.64 -22.73 25.10
N GLU A 156 -7.91 -23.07 25.33
CA GLU A 156 -8.30 -24.30 26.03
C GLU A 156 -7.86 -25.55 25.25
N ARG A 157 -8.10 -25.56 23.93
CA ARG A 157 -7.73 -26.67 23.05
C ARG A 157 -6.22 -26.73 22.79
N TYR A 158 -5.59 -25.57 22.62
CA TYR A 158 -4.17 -25.41 22.28
C TYR A 158 -3.53 -24.30 23.14
N PRO A 159 -3.01 -24.63 24.34
CA PRO A 159 -2.43 -23.65 25.24
C PRO A 159 -1.30 -22.82 24.60
N GLY A 160 -1.39 -21.49 24.69
CA GLY A 160 -0.39 -20.56 24.15
C GLY A 160 -0.56 -20.19 22.68
N ILE A 161 -1.60 -20.68 22.01
CA ILE A 161 -1.87 -20.39 20.59
C ILE A 161 -2.34 -18.93 20.35
N GLU A 162 -2.72 -18.21 21.40
CA GLU A 162 -3.33 -16.88 21.31
C GLU A 162 -2.44 -15.85 20.60
N GLU A 163 -1.12 -15.92 20.80
CA GLU A 163 -0.13 -15.02 20.16
C GLU A 163 -0.05 -15.23 18.64
N LYS A 164 -0.54 -16.39 18.15
CA LYS A 164 -0.60 -16.71 16.72
C LYS A 164 -1.80 -16.08 16.03
N ILE A 165 -2.76 -15.56 16.79
CA ILE A 165 -4.05 -15.04 16.29
C ILE A 165 -4.09 -13.52 16.44
N ILE A 166 -4.47 -12.83 15.37
CA ILE A 166 -4.81 -11.40 15.40
C ILE A 166 -6.30 -11.23 15.16
N ALA A 167 -6.89 -10.20 15.76
CA ALA A 167 -8.27 -9.81 15.55
C ALA A 167 -8.37 -8.34 15.16
N TYR A 168 -9.35 -8.00 14.35
CA TYR A 168 -9.73 -6.63 14.06
C TYR A 168 -11.19 -6.52 13.66
N VAL A 169 -11.76 -5.36 13.92
CA VAL A 169 -13.16 -5.06 13.62
C VAL A 169 -13.21 -4.17 12.38
N MET A 170 -13.92 -4.65 11.36
CA MET A 170 -14.10 -3.96 10.07
C MET A 170 -15.54 -3.44 9.97
N GLY A 171 -15.79 -2.45 9.11
CA GLY A 171 -17.15 -2.04 8.74
C GLY A 171 -17.42 -0.55 8.93
N TYR A 172 -18.26 0.00 8.06
CA TYR A 172 -18.82 1.34 8.13
C TYR A 172 -20.35 1.27 7.93
N ASP A 173 -20.78 0.59 6.87
CA ASP A 173 -22.18 0.39 6.46
C ASP A 173 -22.40 -0.96 5.71
N SER A 174 -21.64 -1.99 6.09
CA SER A 174 -21.52 -3.27 5.38
C SER A 174 -22.81 -4.10 5.35
N VAL A 175 -23.73 -3.91 6.30
CA VAL A 175 -24.98 -4.69 6.40
C VAL A 175 -26.15 -4.00 5.69
N LYS A 176 -26.18 -2.67 5.65
CA LYS A 176 -27.30 -1.92 5.04
C LYS A 176 -27.30 -1.89 3.51
N ALA A 177 -26.25 -2.40 2.85
CA ALA A 177 -26.11 -2.42 1.40
C ALA A 177 -26.50 -1.08 0.75
N ASN A 178 -25.63 -0.07 0.88
CA ASN A 178 -25.72 1.24 0.20
C ASN A 178 -27.14 1.85 0.15
N GLY A 179 -27.73 2.11 1.32
CA GLY A 179 -28.95 2.89 1.45
C GLY A 179 -28.62 4.37 1.37
N GLY A 180 -28.95 5.04 0.27
CA GLY A 180 -28.85 6.49 0.18
C GLY A 180 -29.77 7.15 1.21
N ASP A 181 -29.22 7.58 2.35
CA ASP A 181 -29.98 8.35 3.33
C ASP A 181 -30.31 9.72 2.75
N ASN A 182 -31.57 9.89 2.33
CA ASN A 182 -32.20 11.20 2.20
C ASN A 182 -32.47 11.85 3.57
N ASP A 183 -32.08 11.21 4.68
CA ASP A 183 -32.30 11.73 6.03
C ASP A 183 -31.04 12.41 6.57
N SER A 184 -30.86 13.66 6.15
CA SER A 184 -29.75 14.54 6.50
C SER A 184 -29.76 15.01 7.97
N ARG A 185 -30.20 14.17 8.92
CA ARG A 185 -30.42 14.56 10.32
C ARG A 185 -29.58 13.81 11.35
N HIS A 186 -28.75 12.84 10.96
CA HIS A 186 -27.78 12.22 11.85
C HIS A 186 -26.36 12.57 11.42
N SER A 187 -25.86 13.73 11.88
CA SER A 187 -24.46 14.14 11.75
C SER A 187 -23.51 13.32 12.63
N SER A 188 -24.03 12.43 13.48
CA SER A 188 -23.26 11.39 14.15
C SER A 188 -23.30 10.10 13.32
N LYS A 189 -22.19 9.82 12.63
CA LYS A 189 -21.86 8.53 12.00
C LYS A 189 -21.75 7.43 13.08
N GLU A 190 -22.85 7.02 13.70
CA GLU A 190 -22.83 5.84 14.55
C GLU A 190 -22.57 4.62 13.69
N VAL A 191 -21.59 3.80 14.09
CA VAL A 191 -21.31 2.52 13.45
C VAL A 191 -22.53 1.63 13.62
N ILE A 192 -23.22 1.37 12.51
CA ILE A 192 -24.49 0.63 12.47
C ILE A 192 -24.30 -0.87 12.29
N ASP A 193 -23.10 -1.30 11.87
CA ASP A 193 -22.69 -2.68 11.79
C ASP A 193 -21.17 -2.82 11.81
N VAL A 194 -20.72 -4.00 12.23
CA VAL A 194 -19.32 -4.39 12.19
C VAL A 194 -19.16 -5.83 11.72
N ARG A 195 -17.97 -6.15 11.23
CA ARG A 195 -17.51 -7.50 10.90
C ARG A 195 -16.24 -7.78 11.69
N LEU A 196 -16.33 -8.70 12.65
CA LEU A 196 -15.15 -9.26 13.29
C LEU A 196 -14.40 -10.10 12.26
N ARG A 197 -13.10 -9.88 12.15
CA ARG A 197 -12.17 -10.74 11.40
C ARG A 197 -11.06 -11.18 12.33
N MET A 198 -10.75 -12.46 12.29
CA MET A 198 -9.62 -13.04 12.99
C MET A 198 -8.78 -13.86 12.02
N ASP A 199 -7.46 -13.70 12.09
CA ASP A 199 -6.48 -14.43 11.28
C ASP A 199 -5.44 -15.05 12.20
N GLY A 200 -5.18 -16.34 11.98
CA GLY A 200 -4.11 -17.08 12.65
C GLY A 200 -3.07 -17.59 11.66
N LEU A 201 -1.80 -17.58 12.06
CA LEU A 201 -0.73 -18.27 11.35
C LEU A 201 -0.12 -19.31 12.29
N PHE A 202 -0.31 -20.58 11.96
CA PHE A 202 0.01 -21.71 12.83
C PHE A 202 1.08 -22.60 12.20
N GLU A 203 1.89 -23.29 12.99
CA GLU A 203 2.86 -24.23 12.43
C GLU A 203 2.18 -25.49 11.85
N GLN A 204 1.08 -25.94 12.46
CA GLN A 204 0.41 -27.21 12.14
C GLN A 204 -0.94 -26.98 11.47
N GLU A 205 -1.31 -27.87 10.54
CA GLU A 205 -2.60 -27.83 9.84
C GLU A 205 -3.77 -27.97 10.81
N GLU A 206 -3.62 -28.85 11.80
CA GLU A 206 -4.63 -29.14 12.81
C GLU A 206 -5.05 -27.89 13.60
N HIS A 207 -4.11 -27.00 13.92
CA HIS A 207 -4.44 -25.76 14.62
C HIS A 207 -5.26 -24.81 13.74
N ALA A 208 -5.02 -24.79 12.42
CA ALA A 208 -5.81 -23.99 11.49
C ALA A 208 -7.21 -24.59 11.30
N ASP A 209 -7.34 -25.91 11.25
CA ASP A 209 -8.62 -26.61 11.23
C ASP A 209 -9.43 -26.33 12.50
N GLY A 210 -8.82 -26.52 13.68
CA GLY A 210 -9.45 -26.19 14.97
C GLY A 210 -9.88 -24.73 15.05
N PHE A 211 -9.05 -23.80 14.58
CA PHE A 211 -9.41 -22.38 14.51
C PHE A 211 -10.66 -22.10 13.66
N VAL A 212 -10.77 -22.76 12.50
CA VAL A 212 -11.96 -22.65 11.65
C VAL A 212 -13.19 -23.26 12.34
N GLU A 213 -13.05 -24.39 13.02
CA GLU A 213 -14.11 -25.03 13.80
C GLU A 213 -14.63 -24.12 14.93
N GLU A 214 -13.73 -23.58 15.76
CA GLU A 214 -14.10 -22.67 16.86
C GLU A 214 -14.80 -21.41 16.34
N PHE A 215 -14.38 -20.90 15.17
CA PHE A 215 -15.04 -19.76 14.57
C PHE A 215 -16.45 -20.09 14.08
N ILE A 216 -16.67 -21.27 13.47
CA ILE A 216 -18.00 -21.73 13.03
C ILE A 216 -18.93 -21.95 14.24
N ALA A 217 -18.40 -22.38 15.39
CA ALA A 217 -19.15 -22.59 16.62
C ALA A 217 -19.86 -21.31 17.12
N LEU A 218 -19.41 -20.12 16.70
CA LEU A 218 -20.06 -18.84 17.02
C LEU A 218 -21.53 -18.77 16.56
N TYR A 219 -21.95 -19.56 15.56
CA TYR A 219 -23.37 -19.59 15.14
C TYR A 219 -24.32 -20.00 16.26
N THR A 220 -23.90 -20.95 17.11
CA THR A 220 -24.76 -21.52 18.15
C THR A 220 -24.30 -21.16 19.55
N ASN A 221 -23.01 -20.87 19.72
CA ASN A 221 -22.37 -20.65 21.02
C ASN A 221 -21.84 -19.22 21.18
N GLY A 222 -21.99 -18.37 20.16
CA GLY A 222 -21.53 -16.98 20.16
C GLY A 222 -22.62 -15.97 20.55
N PRO A 223 -22.27 -14.66 20.55
CA PRO A 223 -23.21 -13.59 20.84
C PRO A 223 -24.40 -13.56 19.86
N ALA A 224 -25.58 -13.18 20.36
CA ALA A 224 -26.81 -13.15 19.57
C ALA A 224 -26.74 -12.19 18.36
N GLY A 225 -27.38 -12.60 17.26
CA GLY A 225 -27.45 -11.80 16.03
C GLY A 225 -26.13 -11.75 15.25
N GLY A 226 -25.24 -12.71 15.46
CA GLY A 226 -24.09 -12.97 14.59
C GLY A 226 -24.52 -13.71 13.32
N GLY A 227 -23.96 -13.31 12.17
CA GLY A 227 -24.30 -13.96 10.90
C GLY A 227 -23.27 -13.72 9.80
N GLY A 228 -23.44 -14.46 8.70
CA GLY A 228 -22.58 -14.33 7.52
C GLY A 228 -21.15 -14.80 7.77
N ILE A 229 -20.99 -15.94 8.47
CA ILE A 229 -19.67 -16.50 8.74
C ILE A 229 -18.96 -16.82 7.42
N SER A 230 -17.72 -16.34 7.29
CA SER A 230 -16.81 -16.73 6.21
C SER A 230 -15.51 -17.20 6.83
N THR A 231 -15.13 -18.43 6.53
CA THR A 231 -13.89 -19.04 7.04
C THR A 231 -13.09 -19.62 5.91
N GLY A 232 -11.83 -19.93 6.20
CA GLY A 232 -11.02 -20.75 5.35
C GLY A 232 -9.63 -20.95 5.91
N ARG A 233 -8.88 -21.81 5.22
CA ARG A 233 -7.50 -22.09 5.56
C ARG A 233 -6.68 -22.34 4.31
N LYS A 234 -5.38 -22.14 4.41
CA LYS A 234 -4.41 -22.49 3.37
C LYS A 234 -3.03 -22.71 3.94
N ASN A 235 -2.25 -23.58 3.28
CA ASN A 235 -0.82 -23.68 3.51
C ASN A 235 -0.14 -22.40 2.99
N GLU A 236 0.79 -21.85 3.76
CA GLU A 236 1.54 -20.64 3.39
C GLU A 236 2.97 -20.98 2.98
N LEU A 237 3.42 -20.33 1.91
CA LEU A 237 4.81 -20.36 1.47
C LEU A 237 5.41 -18.98 1.69
N THR A 238 6.60 -18.92 2.28
CA THR A 238 7.37 -17.68 2.43
C THR A 238 8.56 -17.69 1.51
N LEU A 239 8.97 -16.52 1.02
CA LEU A 239 10.19 -16.39 0.24
C LEU A 239 11.34 -16.03 1.18
N GLN A 240 12.24 -16.97 1.42
CA GLN A 240 13.49 -16.69 2.10
C GLN A 240 14.45 -15.96 1.17
N LYS A 241 15.10 -14.93 1.69
CA LYS A 241 16.08 -14.11 0.98
C LYS A 241 17.48 -14.67 1.24
N LEU A 242 18.20 -15.01 0.19
CA LEU A 242 19.59 -15.43 0.25
C LEU A 242 20.42 -14.60 -0.75
N LEU A 243 21.69 -14.40 -0.43
CA LEU A 243 22.65 -13.80 -1.34
C LEU A 243 23.58 -14.89 -1.86
N ILE A 244 23.65 -15.03 -3.19
CA ILE A 244 24.51 -15.99 -3.88
C ILE A 244 25.57 -15.26 -4.69
N ASP A 245 26.80 -15.78 -4.68
CA ASP A 245 27.89 -15.19 -5.45
C ASP A 245 27.61 -15.30 -6.96
N ARG A 246 27.87 -14.21 -7.68
CA ARG A 246 27.51 -14.07 -9.09
C ARG A 246 28.16 -15.14 -9.97
N GLU A 247 29.39 -15.55 -9.65
CA GLU A 247 30.12 -16.60 -10.36
C GLU A 247 29.39 -17.95 -10.39
N ASN A 248 28.46 -18.17 -9.46
CA ASN A 248 27.65 -19.39 -9.39
C ASN A 248 26.37 -19.30 -10.25
N ILE A 249 26.08 -18.16 -10.88
CA ILE A 249 24.88 -17.93 -11.68
C ILE A 249 25.20 -17.99 -13.18
N PHE A 250 24.62 -18.98 -13.85
CA PHE A 250 24.73 -19.17 -15.30
C PHE A 250 23.46 -18.68 -15.99
N TRP A 251 23.60 -17.64 -16.82
CA TRP A 251 22.47 -17.06 -17.56
C TRP A 251 22.26 -17.76 -18.90
N GLN A 252 21.01 -18.12 -19.22
CA GLN A 252 20.61 -18.59 -20.54
C GLN A 252 19.51 -17.69 -21.09
N ALA A 253 19.76 -17.06 -22.24
CA ALA A 253 18.77 -16.27 -22.95
C ALA A 253 18.27 -17.05 -24.17
N ASN A 254 16.98 -17.35 -24.21
CA ASN A 254 16.33 -18.01 -25.34
C ASN A 254 15.46 -17.00 -26.09
N ALA A 255 15.74 -16.77 -27.36
CA ALA A 255 14.90 -15.94 -28.22
C ALA A 255 14.01 -16.83 -29.09
N LYS A 256 12.69 -16.65 -28.98
CA LYS A 256 11.72 -17.29 -29.87
C LYS A 256 11.29 -16.28 -30.92
N ASN A 257 11.64 -16.52 -32.18
CA ASN A 257 11.20 -15.66 -33.27
C ASN A 257 9.73 -15.96 -33.57
N SER A 258 8.83 -15.18 -32.98
CA SER A 258 7.40 -15.25 -33.28
C SER A 258 7.19 -14.58 -34.63
N ALA A 259 7.02 -15.38 -35.69
CA ALA A 259 6.56 -14.84 -36.97
C ALA A 259 5.23 -14.12 -36.72
N ILE A 260 5.21 -12.81 -36.98
CA ILE A 260 3.96 -12.06 -37.05
C ILE A 260 3.14 -12.76 -38.14
N PRO A 261 1.95 -13.33 -37.84
CA PRO A 261 1.14 -13.98 -38.85
C PRO A 261 0.99 -13.02 -40.02
N GLY A 262 1.51 -13.40 -41.19
CA GLY A 262 1.59 -12.54 -42.35
C GLY A 262 0.22 -11.93 -42.62
N SER A 263 0.20 -10.60 -42.76
CA SER A 263 -0.88 -9.79 -43.35
C SER A 263 -2.14 -10.61 -43.67
N LEU A 264 -2.98 -10.86 -42.66
CA LEU A 264 -4.38 -11.10 -42.92
C LEU A 264 -4.86 -9.83 -43.60
N SER A 265 -5.13 -9.94 -44.91
CA SER A 265 -5.76 -8.90 -45.69
C SER A 265 -6.91 -8.34 -44.88
N THR A 266 -6.75 -7.12 -44.38
CA THR A 266 -7.84 -6.42 -43.72
C THR A 266 -8.83 -6.05 -44.81
N ASN A 267 -9.76 -6.97 -45.12
CA ASN A 267 -11.12 -6.55 -45.40
C ASN A 267 -11.58 -5.86 -44.12
N GLY A 268 -11.28 -4.57 -44.04
CA GLY A 268 -11.59 -3.72 -42.92
C GLY A 268 -13.09 -3.63 -42.77
N LYS A 269 -13.68 -4.60 -42.07
CA LYS A 269 -14.83 -4.30 -41.22
C LYS A 269 -14.30 -3.28 -40.24
N LYS A 270 -14.54 -2.01 -40.55
CA LYS A 270 -14.46 -0.90 -39.61
C LYS A 270 -15.17 -1.39 -38.35
N LYS A 271 -14.42 -1.84 -37.35
CA LYS A 271 -14.94 -1.81 -35.98
C LYS A 271 -15.23 -0.35 -35.78
N ASN A 272 -16.52 -0.01 -35.72
CA ASN A 272 -16.96 1.31 -35.33
C ASN A 272 -16.09 1.68 -34.13
N ARG A 273 -15.23 2.69 -34.31
CA ARG A 273 -14.85 3.52 -33.18
C ARG A 273 -16.18 3.82 -32.52
N TYR A 274 -16.35 3.44 -31.26
CA TYR A 274 -17.37 4.05 -30.45
C TYR A 274 -16.99 5.54 -30.38
N THR A 275 -17.34 6.29 -31.42
CA THR A 275 -17.82 7.66 -31.29
C THR A 275 -19.18 7.54 -30.62
N GLY A 276 -19.17 7.04 -29.39
CA GLY A 276 -20.25 7.31 -28.47
C GLY A 276 -20.20 8.81 -28.30
N SER A 277 -21.08 9.52 -29.00
CA SER A 277 -21.72 10.69 -28.41
C SER A 277 -22.19 10.23 -27.04
N PHE A 278 -21.36 10.44 -26.00
CA PHE A 278 -21.71 10.05 -24.66
C PHE A 278 -22.87 10.94 -24.24
N ALA A 279 -24.05 10.33 -24.32
CA ALA A 279 -25.31 10.71 -23.74
C ALA A 279 -25.30 12.06 -23.01
N ALA A 280 -25.90 13.05 -23.64
CA ALA A 280 -26.50 14.21 -22.99
C ALA A 280 -27.68 13.81 -22.06
N GLY A 281 -27.58 12.70 -21.34
CA GLY A 281 -28.69 12.08 -20.61
C GLY A 281 -28.31 11.29 -19.36
N ILE A 282 -27.02 11.25 -18.98
CA ILE A 282 -26.60 10.77 -17.66
C ILE A 282 -26.03 11.98 -16.90
N GLN A 283 -26.86 12.98 -16.65
CA GLN A 283 -26.70 13.82 -15.46
C GLN A 283 -27.16 12.98 -14.25
N GLN A 284 -26.41 11.93 -13.95
CA GLN A 284 -26.56 11.26 -12.67
C GLN A 284 -26.05 12.24 -11.63
N ARG A 285 -26.88 12.53 -10.62
CA ARG A 285 -26.56 13.37 -9.47
C ARG A 285 -25.36 12.80 -8.70
N LEU A 286 -24.16 12.97 -9.22
CA LEU A 286 -22.95 12.97 -8.43
C LEU A 286 -22.93 14.31 -7.69
N ASN A 287 -22.69 14.26 -6.39
CA ASN A 287 -22.60 15.45 -5.56
C ASN A 287 -21.49 16.35 -6.14
N THR A 288 -21.86 17.47 -6.77
CA THR A 288 -20.95 18.42 -7.44
C THR A 288 -19.93 19.08 -6.52
N LYS A 289 -19.95 18.78 -5.21
CA LYS A 289 -18.93 19.18 -4.24
C LYS A 289 -17.66 18.30 -4.26
N LEU A 290 -17.68 17.13 -4.89
CA LEU A 290 -16.54 16.19 -4.96
C LEU A 290 -15.66 16.36 -6.21
N ASP A 291 -15.99 17.30 -7.10
CA ASP A 291 -15.42 17.35 -8.45
C ASP A 291 -14.54 18.59 -8.75
N GLU A 292 -14.37 19.51 -7.80
CA GLU A 292 -13.42 20.62 -7.99
C GLU A 292 -12.06 20.24 -7.40
N PRO A 293 -10.99 20.19 -8.22
CA PRO A 293 -9.67 19.88 -7.72
C PRO A 293 -9.20 20.98 -6.76
N ALA A 294 -8.58 20.59 -5.65
CA ALA A 294 -8.03 21.55 -4.69
C ALA A 294 -7.01 22.48 -5.38
N PRO A 295 -7.02 23.79 -5.10
CA PRO A 295 -6.02 24.69 -5.65
C PRO A 295 -4.63 24.29 -5.17
N PRO A 296 -3.59 24.44 -6.01
CA PRO A 296 -2.22 24.11 -5.61
C PRO A 296 -1.82 24.92 -4.37
N VAL A 297 -1.20 24.23 -3.41
CA VAL A 297 -0.71 24.85 -2.17
C VAL A 297 0.40 25.84 -2.51
N SER A 298 0.14 27.12 -2.32
CA SER A 298 1.05 28.23 -2.68
C SER A 298 1.80 28.83 -1.49
N ALA A 299 1.54 28.34 -0.28
CA ALA A 299 2.13 28.85 0.96
C ALA A 299 2.52 27.70 1.90
N PRO A 300 3.53 27.90 2.77
CA PRO A 300 3.89 26.95 3.81
C PRO A 300 2.70 26.62 4.73
N ALA A 301 2.70 25.41 5.29
CA ALA A 301 1.74 25.02 6.30
C ALA A 301 1.85 25.91 7.57
N PRO A 302 0.74 26.16 8.29
CA PRO A 302 0.78 27.01 9.48
C PRO A 302 1.71 26.46 10.57
N SER A 303 2.44 27.34 11.25
CA SER A 303 3.31 27.01 12.39
C SER A 303 2.57 27.05 13.72
N GLY A 304 2.98 26.22 14.68
CA GLY A 304 2.52 26.28 16.07
C GLY A 304 1.08 25.80 16.33
N SER A 305 0.31 25.48 15.27
CA SER A 305 -1.01 24.85 15.38
C SER A 305 -0.95 23.37 15.04
N GLU A 306 -1.74 22.58 15.75
CA GLU A 306 -1.91 21.17 15.44
C GLU A 306 -2.64 20.98 14.10
N ILE A 307 -2.00 20.31 13.13
CA ILE A 307 -2.52 20.08 11.78
C ILE A 307 -2.34 18.61 11.40
N ALA A 308 -3.30 18.02 10.68
CA ALA A 308 -3.14 16.67 10.15
C ALA A 308 -2.02 16.67 9.09
N LEU A 309 -1.11 15.70 9.17
CA LEU A 309 0.02 15.57 8.27
C LEU A 309 -0.42 15.47 6.80
N TYR A 310 -1.58 14.86 6.54
CA TYR A 310 -2.26 14.83 5.24
C TYR A 310 -2.40 16.21 4.57
N ARG A 311 -2.61 17.28 5.36
CA ARG A 311 -2.75 18.65 4.85
C ARG A 311 -1.41 19.33 4.57
N VAL A 312 -0.30 18.72 4.99
CA VAL A 312 1.07 19.25 4.86
C VAL A 312 1.86 18.46 3.82
N ALA A 313 1.63 17.16 3.72
CA ALA A 313 2.37 16.25 2.87
C ALA A 313 1.46 15.16 2.29
N HIS A 314 1.92 14.57 1.19
CA HIS A 314 1.41 13.32 0.65
C HIS A 314 2.45 12.20 0.85
N SER A 315 2.00 10.95 0.72
CA SER A 315 2.80 9.78 1.05
C SER A 315 2.40 8.60 0.18
N ARG A 316 3.38 7.76 -0.13
CA ARG A 316 3.14 6.45 -0.71
C ARG A 316 3.86 5.38 0.08
N ALA A 317 3.16 4.28 0.31
CA ALA A 317 3.69 3.10 0.95
C ALA A 317 4.14 2.04 -0.06
N GLY A 318 5.21 1.32 0.27
CA GLY A 318 5.67 0.12 -0.42
C GLY A 318 6.17 -0.93 0.56
N ASP A 319 6.16 -2.21 0.16
CA ASP A 319 6.63 -3.32 0.99
C ASP A 319 7.88 -3.98 0.40
N LYS A 320 8.75 -4.51 1.27
CA LYS A 320 9.90 -5.33 0.83
C LYS A 320 10.15 -6.50 1.77
N GLY A 321 9.26 -7.48 1.74
CA GLY A 321 9.24 -8.56 2.72
C GLY A 321 8.57 -8.08 4.00
N ASN A 322 9.24 -8.20 5.16
CA ASN A 322 8.70 -7.75 6.45
C ASN A 322 8.89 -6.23 6.71
N ASP A 323 9.42 -5.51 5.74
CA ASP A 323 9.76 -4.10 5.85
C ASP A 323 8.74 -3.24 5.12
N LEU A 324 8.41 -2.10 5.71
CA LEU A 324 7.60 -1.05 5.12
C LEU A 324 8.49 0.11 4.70
N ASN A 325 8.20 0.69 3.55
CA ASN A 325 8.73 1.96 3.09
C ASN A 325 7.59 2.98 2.98
N LEU A 326 7.82 4.22 3.42
CA LEU A 326 6.89 5.34 3.34
C LEU A 326 7.62 6.59 2.86
N SER A 327 7.11 7.25 1.83
CA SER A 327 7.58 8.60 1.46
C SER A 327 6.82 9.66 2.24
N ILE A 328 7.45 10.76 2.64
CA ILE A 328 6.77 11.99 3.10
C ILE A 328 7.24 13.12 2.20
N ILE A 329 6.34 13.55 1.30
CA ILE A 329 6.62 14.58 0.30
C ILE A 329 5.71 15.77 0.63
N PRO A 330 6.26 16.91 1.05
CA PRO A 330 5.45 18.07 1.40
C PRO A 330 4.73 18.62 0.18
N HIS A 331 3.50 19.12 0.38
CA HIS A 331 2.77 19.87 -0.64
C HIS A 331 3.49 21.18 -1.00
N PHE A 332 4.22 21.76 -0.04
CA PHE A 332 5.08 22.93 -0.22
C PHE A 332 6.55 22.58 0.13
N PRO A 333 7.49 22.55 -0.84
CA PRO A 333 8.85 22.05 -0.62
C PRO A 333 9.61 22.63 0.58
N ASP A 334 9.41 23.92 0.90
CA ASP A 334 10.14 24.55 2.02
C ASP A 334 9.72 24.01 3.39
N ASP A 335 8.60 23.29 3.50
CA ASP A 335 8.19 22.65 4.75
C ASP A 335 9.05 21.42 5.12
N ILE A 336 9.92 20.93 4.22
CA ILE A 336 10.74 19.74 4.47
C ILE A 336 11.65 19.90 5.70
N GLY A 337 12.21 21.10 5.93
CA GLY A 337 13.05 21.37 7.08
C GLY A 337 12.28 21.25 8.40
N ARG A 338 11.02 21.70 8.40
CA ARG A 338 10.11 21.66 9.54
C ARG A 338 9.62 20.24 9.80
N LEU A 339 9.27 19.51 8.73
CA LEU A 339 8.90 18.10 8.81
C LEU A 339 10.03 17.24 9.36
N ARG A 340 11.29 17.48 8.96
CA ARG A 340 12.47 16.77 9.47
C ARG A 340 12.62 16.87 10.99
N THR A 341 12.26 18.00 11.59
CA THR A 341 12.34 18.17 13.05
C THR A 341 11.25 17.40 13.82
N VAL A 342 10.11 17.12 13.17
CA VAL A 342 8.96 16.49 13.81
C VAL A 342 8.94 14.98 13.57
N ILE A 343 9.28 14.55 12.36
CA ILE A 343 9.22 13.15 11.94
C ILE A 343 10.54 12.46 12.31
N THR A 344 10.63 12.06 13.58
CA THR A 344 11.77 11.29 14.11
C THR A 344 11.49 9.79 14.08
N PRO A 345 12.53 8.92 14.20
CA PRO A 345 12.34 7.48 14.37
C PRO A 345 11.36 7.11 15.48
N GLU A 346 11.41 7.80 16.61
CA GLU A 346 10.52 7.60 17.76
C GLU A 346 9.07 7.99 17.44
N TRP A 347 8.88 9.12 16.74
CA TRP A 347 7.57 9.55 16.29
C TRP A 347 6.93 8.54 15.34
N VAL A 348 7.71 8.00 14.40
CA VAL A 348 7.26 6.96 13.47
C VAL A 348 6.91 5.67 14.22
N LYS A 349 7.79 5.21 15.14
CA LYS A 349 7.52 4.03 15.98
C LYS A 349 6.24 4.19 16.78
N GLY A 350 6.04 5.33 17.45
CA GLY A 350 4.82 5.61 18.21
C GLY A 350 3.57 5.70 17.32
N SER A 351 3.72 6.19 16.09
CA SER A 351 2.61 6.27 15.14
C SER A 351 2.16 4.90 14.64
N LEU A 352 3.08 3.94 14.52
CA LEU A 352 2.83 2.59 14.01
C LEU A 352 2.71 1.52 15.11
N SER A 353 3.00 1.83 16.37
CA SER A 353 2.92 0.85 17.46
C SER A 353 1.56 0.16 17.62
N PRO A 354 0.41 0.79 17.31
CA PRO A 354 -0.88 0.09 17.36
C PRO A 354 -1.02 -1.04 16.35
N LEU A 355 -0.15 -1.10 15.32
CA LEU A 355 -0.13 -2.22 14.39
C LEU A 355 0.38 -3.51 15.07
N LEU A 356 1.10 -3.40 16.19
CA LEU A 356 1.64 -4.55 16.91
C LEU A 356 0.65 -5.08 17.96
N ASP A 357 -0.53 -4.47 18.09
CA ASP A 357 -1.62 -5.00 18.91
C ASP A 357 -2.28 -6.19 18.21
N HIS A 358 -2.38 -7.32 18.91
CA HIS A 358 -2.99 -8.55 18.37
C HIS A 358 -4.46 -8.72 18.73
N SER A 359 -4.96 -8.05 19.77
CA SER A 359 -6.31 -8.22 20.28
C SER A 359 -6.95 -6.87 20.64
N SER A 360 -8.27 -6.89 20.80
CA SER A 360 -9.00 -5.76 21.38
C SER A 360 -8.81 -5.65 22.91
N PHE A 361 -8.06 -6.59 23.51
CA PHE A 361 -7.91 -6.73 24.97
C PHE A 361 -6.46 -6.44 25.36
N SER A 362 -6.23 -5.25 25.90
CA SER A 362 -4.92 -4.83 26.39
C SER A 362 -4.74 -5.24 27.85
N ASP A 363 -4.31 -6.48 28.10
CA ASP A 363 -3.79 -6.91 29.41
C ASP A 363 -2.27 -6.68 29.52
N ASP A 364 -1.68 -6.85 30.71
CA ASP A 364 -0.25 -6.61 30.93
C ASP A 364 0.63 -7.48 30.03
N ARG A 365 0.20 -8.71 29.74
CA ARG A 365 0.91 -9.64 28.85
C ARG A 365 0.87 -9.18 27.39
N ALA A 366 -0.27 -8.69 26.92
CA ALA A 366 -0.40 -8.12 25.58
C ALA A 366 0.47 -6.86 25.42
N ILE A 367 0.54 -6.02 26.46
CA ILE A 367 1.41 -4.83 26.47
C ILE A 367 2.89 -5.23 26.43
N GLU A 368 3.30 -6.21 27.24
CA GLU A 368 4.66 -6.73 27.24
C GLU A 368 5.04 -7.33 25.88
N HIS A 369 4.18 -8.16 25.31
CA HIS A 369 4.37 -8.76 23.99
C HIS A 369 4.52 -7.69 22.90
N ARG A 370 3.66 -6.67 22.89
CA ARG A 370 3.75 -5.53 21.97
C ARG A 370 5.07 -4.79 22.10
N ASN A 371 5.52 -4.53 23.33
CA ASN A 371 6.80 -3.86 23.57
C ASN A 371 7.98 -4.70 23.06
N ASN A 372 7.96 -6.01 23.31
CA ASN A 372 8.98 -6.95 22.80
C ASN A 372 9.04 -6.98 21.27
N LEU A 373 7.89 -6.86 20.59
CA LEU A 373 7.85 -6.72 19.13
C LEU A 373 8.39 -5.36 18.67
N LEU A 374 8.03 -4.28 19.37
CA LEU A 374 8.45 -2.92 19.04
C LEU A 374 9.97 -2.72 19.17
N GLU A 375 10.63 -3.45 20.07
CA GLU A 375 12.10 -3.48 20.18
C GLU A 375 12.79 -4.01 18.93
N ARG A 376 12.12 -4.91 18.18
CA ARG A 376 12.64 -5.50 16.93
C ARG A 376 12.41 -4.60 15.72
N VAL A 377 11.59 -3.57 15.86
CA VAL A 377 11.31 -2.59 14.82
C VAL A 377 12.45 -1.58 14.79
N ALA A 378 13.07 -1.40 13.62
CA ALA A 378 14.03 -0.34 13.37
C ALA A 378 13.44 0.67 12.40
N VAL A 379 13.72 1.96 12.60
CA VAL A 379 13.27 3.03 11.71
C VAL A 379 14.50 3.78 11.20
N GLU A 380 14.63 3.83 9.89
CA GLU A 380 15.64 4.58 9.16
C GLU A 380 14.93 5.69 8.37
N ILE A 381 15.47 6.91 8.41
CA ILE A 381 14.89 8.05 7.68
C ILE A 381 15.99 8.65 6.80
N TYR A 382 15.73 8.71 5.50
CA TYR A 382 16.66 9.19 4.49
C TYR A 382 16.11 10.46 3.84
N ASP A 383 16.95 11.48 3.71
CA ASP A 383 16.63 12.67 2.92
C ASP A 383 16.77 12.39 1.42
N VAL A 384 15.77 12.82 0.64
CA VAL A 384 15.82 12.77 -0.82
C VAL A 384 15.73 14.20 -1.34
N LEU A 385 16.89 14.86 -1.37
CA LEU A 385 17.04 16.29 -1.61
C LEU A 385 16.45 16.73 -2.95
N GLY A 386 16.63 15.93 -4.00
CA GLY A 386 16.17 16.26 -5.34
C GLY A 386 14.65 16.41 -5.45
N ILE A 387 13.88 15.78 -4.54
CA ILE A 387 12.43 15.92 -4.45
C ILE A 387 11.94 16.49 -3.10
N SER A 388 12.82 17.10 -2.31
CA SER A 388 12.48 17.72 -1.01
C SER A 388 11.63 16.82 -0.12
N SER A 389 12.00 15.55 0.03
CA SER A 389 11.18 14.56 0.75
C SER A 389 11.98 13.72 1.75
N LEU A 390 11.26 13.02 2.61
CA LEU A 390 11.80 11.99 3.50
C LEU A 390 11.39 10.61 2.98
N ASN A 391 12.34 9.68 2.93
CA ASN A 391 12.08 8.26 2.71
C ASN A 391 12.27 7.51 4.03
N ILE A 392 11.18 6.98 4.56
CA ILE A 392 11.16 6.29 5.86
C ILE A 392 11.12 4.79 5.59
N VAL A 393 12.05 4.05 6.18
CA VAL A 393 12.09 2.58 6.14
C VAL A 393 11.87 2.05 7.54
N VAL A 394 10.80 1.28 7.71
CA VAL A 394 10.42 0.65 8.97
C VAL A 394 10.62 -0.85 8.84
N ARG A 395 11.66 -1.36 9.50
CA ARG A 395 12.02 -2.78 9.49
C ARG A 395 11.11 -3.58 10.39
N ASN A 396 10.79 -4.80 9.98
CA ASN A 396 10.07 -5.79 10.79
C ASN A 396 8.68 -5.38 11.31
N ILE A 397 7.90 -4.62 10.55
CA ILE A 397 6.59 -4.10 10.98
C ILE A 397 5.40 -4.77 10.31
N LEU A 398 5.60 -5.51 9.21
CA LEU A 398 4.51 -6.04 8.37
C LEU A 398 4.06 -7.46 8.75
N ASP A 399 4.34 -7.91 9.98
CA ASP A 399 3.92 -9.22 10.49
C ASP A 399 4.39 -10.40 9.62
N GLY A 400 5.64 -10.36 9.17
CA GLY A 400 6.27 -11.33 8.27
C GLY A 400 6.15 -11.00 6.77
N GLY A 401 5.44 -9.92 6.42
CA GLY A 401 5.27 -9.46 5.04
C GLY A 401 4.18 -10.19 4.27
N VAL A 402 3.99 -9.84 2.99
CA VAL A 402 2.81 -10.20 2.17
C VAL A 402 2.37 -11.66 2.27
N ASN A 403 3.33 -12.59 2.33
CA ASN A 403 3.06 -14.02 2.33
C ASN A 403 2.71 -14.60 3.71
N CYS A 404 3.13 -13.95 4.80
CA CYS A 404 2.94 -14.44 6.17
C CYS A 404 1.93 -13.60 6.95
N SER A 405 1.77 -12.33 6.57
CA SER A 405 1.06 -11.33 7.35
C SER A 405 -0.36 -11.78 7.65
N ARG A 406 -0.72 -11.69 8.93
CA ARG A 406 -2.08 -11.97 9.42
C ARG A 406 -3.02 -10.79 9.17
N ARG A 407 -2.50 -9.62 8.78
CA ARG A 407 -3.30 -8.42 8.50
C ARG A 407 -4.15 -8.55 7.21
N VAL A 408 -5.22 -7.74 7.10
CA VAL A 408 -5.94 -7.56 5.82
C VAL A 408 -5.03 -6.93 4.79
N ASP A 409 -4.47 -5.78 5.13
CA ASP A 409 -3.51 -5.07 4.30
C ASP A 409 -2.12 -5.65 4.52
N ARG A 410 -1.86 -6.79 3.88
CA ARG A 410 -0.59 -7.51 3.97
C ARG A 410 0.58 -6.77 3.34
N HIS A 411 0.28 -5.82 2.45
CA HIS A 411 1.28 -4.96 1.81
C HIS A 411 1.57 -3.70 2.63
N GLY A 412 0.73 -3.38 3.62
CA GLY A 412 0.83 -2.12 4.36
C GLY A 412 0.60 -0.87 3.49
N LYS A 413 -0.10 -1.00 2.36
CA LYS A 413 -0.33 0.09 1.41
C LYS A 413 -1.15 1.25 1.98
N THR A 414 -2.03 0.95 2.92
CA THR A 414 -2.89 1.93 3.61
C THR A 414 -2.20 2.56 4.82
N LEU A 415 -1.01 2.07 5.21
CA LEU A 415 -0.30 2.57 6.39
C LEU A 415 0.25 3.99 6.17
N SER A 416 0.49 4.40 4.92
CA SER A 416 0.79 5.80 4.59
C SER A 416 -0.35 6.71 5.04
N ASP A 417 -1.61 6.36 4.76
CA ASP A 417 -2.78 7.15 5.16
C ASP A 417 -2.97 7.18 6.68
N LEU A 418 -2.63 6.10 7.39
CA LEU A 418 -2.63 6.10 8.85
C LEU A 418 -1.60 7.09 9.43
N ILE A 419 -0.42 7.18 8.82
CA ILE A 419 0.58 8.18 9.19
C ILE A 419 0.10 9.59 8.81
N LEU A 420 -0.45 9.79 7.62
CA LEU A 420 -0.98 11.08 7.18
C LEU A 420 -2.14 11.58 8.05
N CYS A 421 -2.93 10.67 8.64
CA CYS A 421 -3.97 11.03 9.61
C CYS A 421 -3.41 11.54 10.96
N ARG A 422 -2.13 11.31 11.27
CA ARG A 422 -1.53 11.82 12.51
C ARG A 422 -1.43 13.32 12.46
N LYS A 423 -1.62 13.92 13.62
CA LYS A 423 -1.48 15.36 13.80
C LYS A 423 -0.05 15.72 14.17
N VAL A 424 0.44 16.81 13.59
CA VAL A 424 1.78 17.35 13.80
C VAL A 424 1.69 18.83 14.14
N ILE A 425 2.66 19.34 14.89
CA ILE A 425 2.84 20.76 15.16
C ILE A 425 4.16 21.14 14.51
N LEU A 426 4.10 21.96 13.45
CA LEU A 426 5.30 22.39 12.74
C LEU A 426 5.95 23.58 13.47
N PRO A 427 7.29 23.61 13.61
CA PRO A 427 8.00 24.78 14.13
C PRO A 427 7.80 26.03 13.25
N PRO A 428 8.13 27.24 13.75
CA PRO A 428 8.11 28.47 12.95
C PRO A 428 9.04 28.42 11.74
#